data_AF-A0A5D0RRZ3-F1
#
_entry.id   AF-A0A5D0RRZ3-F1
#
_cell.length_a   1.000
_cell.length_b   1.000
_cell.length_c   1.000
_cell.angle_alpha   90.00
_cell.angle_beta   90.00
_cell.angle_gamma   90.00
#
_symmetry.space_group_name_H-M   'P 1'
#
loop_
_entity.id
_entity.type
_entity.pdbx_description
1 polymer ?
#
loop_
_entity_poly.entity_id
_entity_poly.type
_entity_poly.pdbx_seq_one_letter_code
_entity_poly.pdbx_strand_id
1 'polypeptide(L)' 'MRHILMLNLDDAHAVQLDELRQHFHLAADDTLRLIIRLAHARHKQKPDVLAPEFKPRAKREEWLDDDDHRPE' A
#
# COMPACT_ATOMS: atom_id res chain seq x y z
N MET A 1 -4.47 4.49 16.52
CA MET A 1 -3.23 4.24 17.25
C MET A 1 -2.12 3.90 16.24
N ARG A 2 -0.91 4.44 16.40
CA ARG A 2 0.24 4.16 15.51
C ARG A 2 1.19 3.19 16.21
N HIS A 3 1.50 2.07 15.58
CA HIS A 3 2.53 1.13 16.05
C HIS A 3 3.77 1.31 15.18
N ILE A 4 4.92 1.54 15.80
CA ILE A 4 6.20 1.63 15.12
C ILE A 4 6.91 0.29 15.31
N LEU A 5 7.25 -0.37 14.22
CA LEU A 5 8.13 -1.55 14.23
C LEU A 5 9.46 -1.17 13.59
N MET A 6 10.56 -1.44 14.29
CA MET A 6 11.89 -1.44 13.70
C MET A 6 12.16 -2.84 13.14
N LEU A 7 12.40 -2.91 11.83
CA LEU A 7 12.73 -4.15 11.13
C LEU A 7 14.25 -4.21 10.99
N ASN A 8 14.86 -5.25 11.55
CA ASN A 8 16.24 -5.59 11.25
C ASN A 8 16.24 -6.42 9.96
N LEU A 9 16.88 -5.91 8.92
CA LEU A 9 17.08 -6.61 7.66
C LEU A 9 18.51 -7.14 7.64
N ASP A 10 18.68 -8.39 7.22
CA ASP A 10 19.98 -8.87 6.77
C ASP A 10 20.39 -8.22 5.45
N ASP A 11 21.67 -8.34 5.10
CA ASP A 11 22.26 -7.64 3.96
C ASP A 11 21.54 -7.96 2.64
N ALA A 12 21.07 -9.19 2.46
CA ALA A 12 20.35 -9.59 1.26
C ALA A 12 19.02 -8.82 1.13
N HIS A 13 18.24 -8.76 2.21
CA HIS A 13 16.99 -8.00 2.22
C HIS A 13 17.21 -6.48 2.14
N ALA A 14 18.32 -5.96 2.68
CA ALA A 14 18.68 -4.56 2.56
C ALA A 14 18.96 -4.15 1.10
N VAL A 15 19.68 -5.00 0.34
CA VAL A 15 19.93 -4.79 -1.09
C VAL A 15 18.63 -4.81 -1.88
N GLN A 16 17.77 -5.80 -1.65
CA GLN A 16 16.46 -5.88 -2.31
C GLN A 16 15.59 -4.67 -2.02
N LEU A 17 15.62 -4.16 -0.78
CA LEU A 17 14.89 -2.95 -0.43
C LEU A 17 15.44 -1.72 -1.17
N ASP A 18 16.76 -1.61 -1.34
CA ASP A 18 17.36 -0.51 -2.07
C ASP A 18 16.99 -0.55 -3.56
N GLU A 19 17.03 -1.73 -4.19
CA GLU A 19 16.58 -1.92 -5.59
C GLU A 19 15.11 -1.52 -5.77
N LEU A 20 14.23 -1.96 -4.87
CA LEU A 20 12.80 -1.59 -4.90
C LEU A 20 12.61 -0.09 -4.62
N ARG A 21 13.43 0.50 -3.74
CA ARG A 21 13.42 1.93 -3.47
C ARG A 21 13.76 2.74 -4.72
N GLN A 22 14.79 2.32 -5.45
CA GLN A 22 15.19 2.95 -6.70
C GLN A 22 14.11 2.78 -7.78
N HIS A 23 13.51 1.60 -7.88
CA HIS A 23 12.48 1.31 -8.87
C HIS A 23 11.21 2.16 -8.69
N PHE A 24 10.71 2.28 -7.47
CA PHE A 24 9.48 3.04 -7.18
C PHE A 24 9.74 4.52 -6.87
N HIS A 25 10.99 4.94 -6.74
CA HIS A 25 11.40 6.28 -6.30
C HIS A 25 10.74 6.71 -4.97
N LEU A 26 10.62 5.78 -4.02
CA LEU A 26 10.01 6.01 -2.72
C LEU A 26 11.06 6.06 -1.60
N ALA A 27 10.68 6.49 -0.39
CA ALA A 27 11.51 6.28 0.79
C ALA A 27 11.43 4.81 1.23
N ALA A 28 12.46 4.30 1.91
CA ALA A 28 12.51 2.89 2.35
C ALA A 28 11.28 2.46 3.17
N ASP A 29 10.80 3.33 4.07
CA ASP A 29 9.60 3.09 4.88
C ASP A 29 8.32 2.99 4.03
N ASP A 30 8.18 3.86 3.03
CA ASP A 30 7.03 3.85 2.13
C ASP A 30 7.08 2.66 1.15
N THR A 31 8.27 2.29 0.69
CA THR A 31 8.50 1.07 -0.08
C THR A 31 8.08 -0.17 0.71
N LEU A 32 8.48 -0.28 1.99
CA LEU A 32 8.06 -1.39 2.85
C LEU A 32 6.54 -1.42 3.05
N ARG A 33 5.91 -0.27 3.27
CA ARG A 33 4.44 -0.19 3.37
C ARG A 33 3.75 -0.64 2.08
N LEU A 34 4.31 -0.30 0.92
CA LEU A 34 3.79 -0.72 -0.38
C LEU A 34 3.91 -2.25 -0.53
N ILE A 35 5.08 -2.82 -0.25
CA ILE A 35 5.32 -4.27 -0.32
C ILE A 35 4.36 -5.02 0.58
N ILE A 36 4.18 -4.57 1.84
CA ILE A 36 3.24 -5.20 2.78
C ILE A 36 1.81 -5.17 2.23
N ARG A 37 1.37 -4.05 1.64
CA ARG A 37 0.04 -3.95 1.03
C ARG A 37 -0.11 -4.90 -0.16
N LEU A 38 0.89 -4.98 -1.02
CA LEU A 38 0.87 -5.88 -2.19
C LEU A 38 0.86 -7.34 -1.76
N ALA A 39 1.71 -7.72 -0.81
CA ALA A 39 1.75 -9.07 -0.27
C ALA A 39 0.44 -9.45 0.42
N HIS A 40 -0.14 -8.54 1.22
CA HIS A 40 -1.42 -8.76 1.88
C HIS A 40 -2.59 -8.82 0.89
N ALA A 41 -2.59 -7.99 -0.15
CA ALA A 41 -3.59 -8.05 -1.22
C ALA A 41 -3.50 -9.39 -1.97
N ARG A 42 -2.29 -9.83 -2.32
CA ARG A 42 -2.04 -11.13 -2.96
C ARG A 42 -2.39 -12.31 -2.06
N HIS A 43 -2.19 -12.21 -0.75
CA HIS A 43 -2.63 -13.24 0.18
C HIS A 43 -4.17 -13.33 0.25
N LYS A 44 -4.86 -12.18 0.21
CA LYS A 44 -6.33 -12.14 0.30
C LYS A 44 -7.03 -12.45 -1.02
N GLN A 45 -6.42 -12.14 -2.14
CA GLN A 45 -6.89 -12.51 -3.47
C GLN A 45 -6.40 -13.92 -3.74
N LYS A 46 -7.32 -14.90 -3.76
CA LYS A 46 -6.99 -16.28 -4.17
C LYS A 46 -6.15 -16.22 -5.47
N PRO A 47 -5.06 -16.99 -5.57
CA PRO A 47 -4.05 -16.85 -6.63
C PRO A 47 -4.54 -17.08 -8.06
N ASP A 48 -5.79 -17.52 -8.25
CA ASP A 48 -6.39 -17.76 -9.56
C ASP A 48 -7.02 -16.53 -10.23
N VAL A 49 -7.06 -15.36 -9.58
CA VAL A 49 -7.66 -14.16 -10.18
C VAL A 49 -6.64 -13.05 -10.24
N LEU A 50 -5.97 -13.02 -11.40
CA LEU A 50 -5.28 -11.91 -12.06
C LEU A 50 -5.45 -10.55 -11.35
N ALA A 51 -4.30 -9.98 -10.98
CA ALA A 51 -4.10 -8.74 -10.24
C ALA A 51 -5.10 -7.61 -10.58
N PRO A 52 -5.78 -7.00 -9.59
CA PRO A 52 -6.54 -5.79 -9.83
C PRO A 52 -5.60 -4.58 -9.89
N GLU A 53 -5.85 -3.75 -10.89
CA GLU A 53 -5.17 -2.49 -11.16
C GLU A 53 -4.95 -1.67 -9.87
N PHE A 54 -3.67 -1.46 -9.55
CA PHE A 54 -3.25 -0.55 -8.50
C PHE A 54 -3.50 0.89 -8.98
N LYS A 55 -4.64 1.48 -8.58
CA LYS A 55 -4.86 2.93 -8.68
C LYS A 55 -4.34 3.58 -7.39
N PRO A 56 -3.20 4.29 -7.42
CA PRO A 56 -2.77 5.07 -6.27
C PRO A 56 -3.79 6.19 -6.06
N ARG A 57 -4.60 6.08 -5.00
CA ARG A 57 -5.50 7.16 -4.56
C ARG A 57 -4.66 8.33 -4.03
N ALA A 58 -4.16 9.16 -4.94
CA ALA A 58 -3.72 10.51 -4.67
C ALA A 58 -4.91 11.46 -4.90
N LYS A 59 -5.72 11.63 -3.85
CA LYS A 59 -6.39 12.87 -3.42
C LYS A 59 -7.51 12.51 -2.44
N ARG A 60 -7.26 12.80 -1.17
CA ARG A 60 -8.31 13.18 -0.23
C ARG A 60 -8.74 14.58 -0.66
N GLU A 61 -9.88 14.70 -1.32
CA GLU A 61 -10.69 15.92 -1.22
C GLU A 61 -11.94 15.52 -0.43
N GLU A 62 -11.87 15.94 0.82
CA GLU A 62 -12.92 16.08 1.80
C GLU A 62 -14.14 16.80 1.20
N TRP A 63 -15.24 16.08 1.04
CA TRP A 63 -16.58 16.67 1.04
C TRP A 63 -17.43 15.77 1.93
N LEU A 64 -17.55 16.21 3.19
CA LEU A 64 -18.55 15.77 4.15
C LEU A 64 -19.95 16.11 3.60
N ASP A 65 -20.86 15.17 3.85
CA ASP A 65 -22.32 15.31 3.94
C ASP A 65 -22.87 16.73 3.78
N ASP A 66 -23.82 16.89 2.86
CA ASP A 66 -25.13 17.33 3.32
C ASP A 66 -26.26 16.80 2.44
N ASP A 67 -27.17 16.16 3.14
CA ASP A 67 -28.60 16.00 2.97
C ASP A 67 -29.26 15.64 1.62
N ASP A 68 -30.24 14.78 1.82
CA ASP A 68 -31.44 14.59 1.02
C ASP A 68 -31.27 14.02 -0.40
N HIS A 69 -31.49 12.71 -0.53
CA HIS A 69 -32.54 12.21 -1.43
C HIS A 69 -32.67 10.69 -1.35
N ARG A 70 -33.82 10.25 -0.81
CA ARG A 70 -34.62 9.05 -1.18
C ARG A 70 -35.67 8.75 -0.08
N PRO A 71 -36.77 8.03 -0.37
CA PRO A 71 -37.78 8.22 -1.44
C PRO A 71 -39.22 7.88 -0.97
N GLU A 72 -40.29 8.55 -1.46
CA GLU A 72 -41.67 7.98 -1.52
C GLU A 72 -42.41 8.47 -2.78
#